data_AF-A0A7C4DSV7-F1
#
_entry.id   AF-A0A7C4DSV7-F1
#
_cell.length_a   1.000
_cell.length_b   1.000
_cell.length_c   1.000
_cell.angle_alpha   90.00
_cell.angle_beta   90.00
_cell.angle_gamma   90.00
#
_symmetry.space_group_name_H-M   'P 1'
#
loop_
_entity.id
_entity.type
_entity.pdbx_description
1 polymer ?
#
loop_
_entity_poly.entity_id
_entity_poly.type
_entity_poly.pdbx_seq_one_letter_code
_entity_poly.pdbx_strand_id
1 'polypeptide(L)'
;MINNSEELIINAVSKICRETIYSVLGESAGKALLFFLEKDFGRDPFEVLWESPRTLYSGMEKILGAGTKILINILVDGINKESNLNMSPELFLELMRNGDQRSTEEIRLFLRKVAESSIIAHGMSDT
;
A
#
# COMPACT_ATOMS: atom_id res chain seq x y z
N MET A 1 7.73 -14.11 -9.26
CA MET A 1 7.53 -14.95 -8.06
C MET A 1 8.04 -14.15 -6.89
N ILE A 2 7.12 -13.78 -5.99
CA ILE A 2 7.42 -13.15 -4.70
C ILE A 2 8.15 -14.21 -3.85
N ASN A 3 9.27 -13.84 -3.23
CA ASN A 3 9.97 -14.72 -2.31
C ASN A 3 9.51 -14.48 -0.85
N ASN A 4 9.86 -15.40 0.06
CA ASN A 4 9.39 -15.36 1.45
C ASN A 4 9.68 -14.03 2.19
N SER A 5 10.80 -13.35 1.89
CA SER A 5 11.10 -12.06 2.50
C SER A 5 10.19 -10.94 2.00
N GLU A 6 9.83 -10.99 0.72
CA GLU A 6 8.93 -10.03 0.09
C GLU A 6 7.49 -10.24 0.56
N GLU A 7 7.08 -11.50 0.76
CA GLU A 7 5.76 -11.85 1.29
C GLU A 7 5.55 -11.26 2.70
N LEU A 8 6.56 -11.31 3.57
CA LEU A 8 6.51 -10.67 4.89
C LEU A 8 6.30 -9.15 4.81
N ILE A 9 6.99 -8.49 3.87
CA ILE A 9 6.86 -7.05 3.65
C ILE A 9 5.45 -6.73 3.15
N ILE A 10 4.97 -7.46 2.14
CA ILE A 10 3.64 -7.28 1.56
C ILE A 10 2.56 -7.49 2.62
N ASN A 11 2.69 -8.51 3.47
CA ASN A 11 1.72 -8.78 4.55
C ASN A 11 1.67 -7.65 5.59
N ALA A 12 2.82 -7.13 6.01
CA ALA A 12 2.87 -6.01 6.96
C ALA A 12 2.22 -4.75 6.37
N VAL A 13 2.56 -4.40 5.13
CA VAL A 13 1.99 -3.24 4.43
C VAL A 13 0.50 -3.43 4.16
N SER A 14 0.09 -4.61 3.71
CA SER A 14 -1.31 -4.97 3.44
C SER A 14 -2.18 -4.79 4.67
N LYS A 15 -1.70 -5.21 5.85
CA LYS A 15 -2.41 -5.01 7.12
C LYS A 15 -2.68 -3.53 7.39
N ILE A 16 -1.64 -2.68 7.37
CA ILE A 16 -1.77 -1.23 7.63
C ILE A 16 -2.72 -0.57 6.62
N CYS A 17 -2.56 -0.89 5.34
CA CYS A 17 -3.40 -0.33 4.29
C CYS A 17 -4.87 -0.75 4.44
N ARG A 18 -5.13 -2.02 4.75
CA ARG A 18 -6.50 -2.53 4.97
C ARG A 18 -7.15 -1.85 6.16
N GLU A 19 -6.44 -1.75 7.29
CA GLU A 19 -6.92 -1.05 8.49
C GLU A 19 -7.21 0.42 8.19
N THR A 20 -6.34 1.09 7.44
CA THR A 20 -6.54 2.49 7.01
C THR A 20 -7.76 2.64 6.11
N ILE A 21 -7.91 1.77 5.10
CA ILE A 21 -9.06 1.76 4.18
C ILE A 21 -10.37 1.54 4.95
N TYR A 22 -10.40 0.58 5.88
CA TYR A 22 -11.60 0.28 6.66
C TYR A 22 -11.94 1.39 7.63
N SER A 23 -10.94 2.05 8.21
CA SER A 23 -11.14 3.22 9.08
C SER A 23 -11.79 4.39 8.33
N VAL A 24 -11.39 4.61 7.07
CA VAL A 24 -11.81 5.78 6.29
C VAL A 24 -13.14 5.56 5.56
N LEU A 25 -13.31 4.38 4.95
CA LEU A 25 -14.50 4.07 4.14
C LEU A 25 -15.56 3.30 4.92
N GLY A 26 -15.22 2.77 6.09
CA GLY A 26 -15.99 1.73 6.76
C GLY A 26 -15.68 0.34 6.18
N GLU A 27 -15.87 -0.69 7.00
CA GLU A 27 -15.51 -2.07 6.66
C GLU A 27 -16.19 -2.57 5.37
N SER A 28 -17.49 -2.29 5.19
CA SER A 28 -18.24 -2.77 4.03
C SER A 28 -17.75 -2.15 2.71
N ALA A 29 -17.59 -0.83 2.66
CA ALA A 29 -17.13 -0.14 1.45
C ALA A 29 -15.64 -0.44 1.17
N GLY A 30 -14.82 -0.54 2.22
CA GLY A 30 -13.42 -0.93 2.08
C GLY A 30 -13.25 -2.35 1.54
N LYS A 31 -14.02 -3.33 2.04
CA LYS A 31 -14.03 -4.69 1.50
C LYS A 31 -14.49 -4.71 0.04
N ALA A 32 -15.54 -3.97 -0.30
CA ALA A 32 -16.01 -3.88 -1.68
C ALA A 32 -14.94 -3.33 -2.62
N LEU A 33 -14.25 -2.25 -2.23
CA LEU A 33 -13.16 -1.67 -3.01
C LEU A 33 -12.04 -2.67 -3.25
N LEU A 34 -11.54 -3.31 -2.19
CA LEU A 34 -10.45 -4.28 -2.29
C LEU A 34 -10.86 -5.50 -3.15
N PHE A 35 -12.10 -5.95 -3.00
CA PHE A 35 -12.65 -7.01 -3.84
C PHE A 35 -12.69 -6.63 -5.32
N PHE A 36 -13.11 -5.42 -5.67
CA PHE A 36 -13.12 -4.98 -7.06
C PHE A 36 -11.71 -4.87 -7.65
N LEU A 37 -10.74 -4.39 -6.87
CA LEU A 37 -9.33 -4.36 -7.29
C LEU A 37 -8.76 -5.76 -7.49
N GLU A 38 -8.97 -6.66 -6.52
CA GLU A 38 -8.51 -8.05 -6.60
C GLU A 38 -9.13 -8.77 -7.80
N LYS A 39 -10.41 -8.51 -8.09
CA LYS A 39 -11.09 -9.02 -9.27
C LYS A 39 -10.51 -8.49 -10.59
N ASP A 40 -10.15 -7.21 -10.69
CA ASP A 40 -9.53 -6.63 -11.91
C ASP A 40 -8.11 -7.17 -12.12
N PHE A 41 -7.36 -7.39 -11.04
CA PHE A 41 -5.96 -7.84 -11.11
C PHE A 41 -5.79 -9.36 -11.13
N GLY A 42 -6.78 -10.12 -10.68
CA GLY A 42 -6.71 -11.57 -10.48
C GLY A 42 -5.83 -12.01 -9.31
N ARG A 43 -5.47 -11.09 -8.42
CA ARG A 43 -4.60 -11.30 -7.24
C ARG A 43 -4.68 -10.13 -6.27
N ASP A 44 -4.06 -10.28 -5.10
CA ASP A 44 -4.10 -9.28 -4.04
C ASP A 44 -3.57 -7.89 -4.51
N PRO A 45 -4.27 -6.78 -4.23
CA PRO A 45 -3.86 -5.44 -4.67
C PRO A 45 -2.50 -4.97 -4.12
N PHE A 46 -2.05 -5.49 -2.98
CA PHE A 46 -0.79 -5.13 -2.36
C PHE A 46 0.39 -5.93 -2.94
N GLU A 47 0.15 -7.14 -3.46
CA GLU A 47 1.10 -7.78 -4.38
C GLU A 47 1.28 -6.95 -5.66
N VAL A 48 0.18 -6.40 -6.19
CA VAL A 48 0.24 -5.50 -7.34
C VAL A 48 0.98 -4.20 -7.00
N LEU A 49 0.80 -3.65 -5.80
CA LEU A 49 1.60 -2.51 -5.33
C LEU A 49 3.10 -2.84 -5.36
N TRP A 50 3.49 -4.02 -4.87
CA TRP A 50 4.88 -4.45 -4.83
C TRP A 50 5.48 -4.64 -6.22
N GLU A 51 4.74 -5.25 -7.13
CA GLU A 51 5.24 -5.59 -8.47
C GLU A 51 5.14 -4.44 -9.46
N SER A 52 4.02 -3.73 -9.47
CA SER A 52 3.71 -2.65 -10.41
C SER A 52 2.79 -1.61 -9.77
N PRO A 53 3.38 -0.63 -9.04
CA PRO A 53 2.61 0.46 -8.42
C PRO A 53 1.71 1.21 -9.41
N ARG A 54 2.16 1.36 -10.66
CA ARG A 54 1.39 2.00 -11.74
C ARG A 54 0.13 1.23 -12.11
N THR A 55 0.20 -0.10 -12.08
CA THR A 55 -0.96 -0.95 -12.34
C THR A 55 -1.98 -0.79 -11.22
N LEU A 56 -1.54 -0.77 -9.95
CA LEU A 56 -2.43 -0.49 -8.83
C LEU A 56 -3.09 0.89 -8.96
N TYR A 57 -2.29 1.94 -9.20
CA TYR A 57 -2.80 3.31 -9.38
C TYR A 57 -3.87 3.36 -10.47
N SER A 58 -3.59 2.75 -11.63
CA SER A 58 -4.51 2.75 -12.76
C SER A 58 -5.80 1.98 -12.43
N GLY A 59 -5.72 0.84 -11.73
CA GLY A 59 -6.89 0.09 -11.30
C GLY A 59 -7.75 0.86 -10.29
N MET A 60 -7.12 1.56 -9.35
CA MET A 60 -7.83 2.46 -8.43
C MET A 60 -8.52 3.59 -9.19
N GLU A 61 -7.83 4.24 -10.13
CA GLU A 61 -8.38 5.32 -10.97
C GLU A 61 -9.59 4.89 -11.80
N LYS A 62 -9.62 3.65 -12.32
CA LYS A 62 -10.82 3.11 -12.99
C LYS A 62 -12.04 3.02 -12.07
N ILE A 63 -11.84 2.73 -10.79
CA ILE A 63 -12.94 2.51 -9.83
C ILE A 63 -13.37 3.82 -9.17
N LEU A 64 -12.40 4.63 -8.74
CA LEU A 64 -12.61 5.80 -7.89
C LEU A 64 -12.47 7.13 -8.64
N GLY A 65 -11.96 7.12 -9.88
CA GLY A 65 -11.66 8.33 -10.65
C GLY A 65 -10.76 9.29 -9.87
N ALA A 66 -11.20 10.54 -9.73
CA ALA A 66 -10.48 11.56 -8.96
C ALA A 66 -10.28 11.19 -7.47
N GLY A 67 -11.10 10.28 -6.92
CA GLY A 67 -10.98 9.79 -5.55
C GLY A 67 -9.71 8.99 -5.29
N THR A 68 -9.05 8.46 -6.32
CA THR A 68 -7.80 7.70 -6.18
C THR A 68 -6.71 8.51 -5.52
N LYS A 69 -6.54 9.77 -5.93
CA LYS A 69 -5.53 10.66 -5.34
C LYS A 69 -5.77 10.85 -3.84
N ILE A 70 -7.02 11.07 -3.45
CA ILE A 70 -7.42 11.28 -2.06
C ILE A 70 -7.13 10.02 -1.25
N LEU A 71 -7.53 8.85 -1.75
CA LEU A 71 -7.32 7.60 -1.03
C LEU A 71 -5.83 7.25 -0.88
N ILE A 72 -5.01 7.48 -1.91
CA ILE A 72 -3.56 7.27 -1.82
C ILE A 72 -2.94 8.21 -0.79
N ASN A 73 -3.34 9.49 -0.75
CA ASN A 73 -2.85 10.41 0.28
C ASN A 73 -3.16 9.90 1.68
N ILE A 74 -4.40 9.46 1.91
CA ILE A 74 -4.83 8.90 3.18
C ILE A 74 -4.04 7.63 3.53
N LEU A 75 -3.77 6.77 2.55
CA LEU A 75 -2.94 5.57 2.76
C LEU A 75 -1.51 5.92 3.17
N VAL A 76 -0.88 6.88 2.49
CA VAL A 76 0.48 7.32 2.82
C VAL A 76 0.53 7.95 4.21
N ASP A 77 -0.46 8.78 4.57
CA ASP A 77 -0.56 9.36 5.90
C ASP A 77 -0.76 8.29 6.98
N GLY A 78 -1.62 7.30 6.73
CA GLY A 78 -1.80 6.15 7.61
C GLY A 78 -0.51 5.36 7.81
N ILE A 79 0.20 5.06 6.72
CA ILE A 79 1.50 4.37 6.77
C ILE A 79 2.52 5.20 7.56
N ASN A 80 2.66 6.49 7.26
CA ASN A 80 3.61 7.37 7.95
C ASN A 80 3.36 7.41 9.46
N LYS A 81 2.09 7.50 9.86
CA LYS A 81 1.70 7.50 11.28
C LYS A 81 2.06 6.20 11.99
N GLU A 82 1.75 5.05 11.39
CA GLU A 82 2.00 3.74 12.01
C GLU A 82 3.48 3.32 11.98
N SER A 83 4.26 3.83 11.03
CA SER A 83 5.68 3.45 10.85
C SER A 83 6.69 4.50 11.32
N ASN A 84 6.23 5.66 11.80
CA ASN A 84 7.04 6.84 12.13
C ASN A 84 7.97 7.26 10.96
N LEU A 85 7.45 7.14 9.73
CA LEU A 85 8.10 7.57 8.50
C LEU A 85 7.47 8.87 8.00
N ASN A 86 8.14 9.50 7.03
CA ASN A 86 7.70 10.77 6.47
C ASN A 86 7.81 10.76 4.93
N MET A 87 7.11 9.84 4.29
CA MET A 87 6.96 9.83 2.84
C MET A 87 5.96 10.90 2.42
N SER A 88 6.32 11.77 1.47
CA SER A 88 5.36 12.73 0.91
C SER A 88 4.31 11.99 0.08
N PRO A 89 3.01 12.22 0.32
CA PRO A 89 1.94 11.69 -0.51
C PRO A 89 2.09 12.04 -2.00
N GLU A 90 2.49 13.28 -2.29
CA GLU A 90 2.72 13.78 -3.66
C GLU A 90 3.85 13.02 -4.34
N LEU A 91 4.97 12.82 -3.65
CA LEU A 91 6.09 12.03 -4.15
C LEU A 91 5.67 10.57 -4.40
N PHE A 92 4.97 9.96 -3.44
CA PHE A 92 4.51 8.58 -3.59
C PHE A 92 3.59 8.42 -4.81
N LEU A 93 2.64 9.34 -4.99
CA LEU A 93 1.79 9.40 -6.17
C LEU A 93 2.57 9.55 -7.48
N GLU A 94 3.58 10.41 -7.50
CA GLU A 94 4.44 10.60 -8.68
C GLU A 94 5.15 9.29 -9.03
N LEU A 95 5.76 8.64 -8.04
CA LEU A 95 6.45 7.35 -8.22
C LEU A 95 5.48 6.27 -8.75
N MET A 96 4.27 6.20 -8.21
CA MET A 96 3.25 5.27 -8.70
C MET A 96 2.89 5.53 -10.15
N ARG A 97 2.73 6.80 -10.55
CA ARG A 97 2.31 7.16 -11.91
C ARG A 97 3.42 6.98 -12.95
N ASN A 98 4.66 7.27 -12.57
CA ASN A 98 5.84 7.07 -13.43
C ASN A 98 5.99 5.59 -13.78
N GLY A 99 5.97 4.71 -12.75
CA GLY A 99 5.98 3.26 -12.94
C GLY A 99 7.22 2.70 -13.64
N ASP A 100 8.28 3.51 -13.79
CA ASP A 100 9.57 3.03 -14.24
C ASP A 100 10.25 2.19 -13.14
N GLN A 101 11.33 1.51 -13.51
CA GLN A 101 12.05 0.63 -12.59
C GLN A 101 12.58 1.37 -11.37
N ARG A 102 13.05 2.61 -11.54
CA ARG A 102 13.58 3.42 -10.45
C ARG A 102 12.47 3.77 -9.45
N SER A 103 11.34 4.23 -9.95
CA SER A 103 10.18 4.61 -9.15
C SER A 103 9.61 3.41 -8.38
N THR A 104 9.57 2.24 -9.05
CA THR A 104 9.17 0.98 -8.42
C THR A 104 10.12 0.59 -7.29
N GLU A 105 11.42 0.73 -7.48
CA GLU A 105 12.40 0.40 -6.44
C GLU A 105 12.36 1.40 -5.27
N GLU A 106 12.16 2.69 -5.53
CA GLU A 106 11.98 3.70 -4.48
C GLU A 106 10.74 3.40 -3.62
N ILE A 107 9.62 2.98 -4.23
CA ILE A 107 8.45 2.50 -3.49
C ILE A 107 8.78 1.26 -2.68
N ARG A 108 9.45 0.24 -3.25
CA ARG A 108 9.83 -0.97 -2.50
C ARG A 108 10.73 -0.67 -1.31
N LEU A 109 11.70 0.24 -1.45
CA LEU A 109 12.56 0.68 -0.35
C LEU A 109 11.75 1.34 0.77
N PHE A 110 10.75 2.14 0.42
CA PHE A 110 9.83 2.70 1.40
C PHE A 110 9.02 1.61 2.09
N LEU A 111 8.41 0.68 1.36
CA LEU A 111 7.61 -0.42 1.91
C LEU A 111 8.44 -1.37 2.80
N ARG A 112 9.72 -1.60 2.48
CA ARG A 112 10.65 -2.34 3.33
C ARG A 112 10.82 -1.67 4.70
N LYS A 113 11.04 -0.35 4.73
CA LYS A 113 11.16 0.42 5.97
C LYS A 113 9.87 0.37 6.80
N VAL A 114 8.71 0.42 6.15
CA VAL A 114 7.41 0.25 6.83
C VAL A 114 7.35 -1.09 7.54
N ALA A 115 7.68 -2.18 6.83
CA ALA A 115 7.65 -3.53 7.39
C ALA A 115 8.64 -3.71 8.55
N GLU A 116 9.84 -3.15 8.45
CA GLU A 116 10.84 -3.14 9.53
C GLU A 116 10.29 -2.47 10.80
N SER A 117 9.67 -1.29 10.66
CA SER A 117 9.04 -0.58 11.79
C SER A 117 7.88 -1.39 12.41
N SER A 118 7.07 -2.09 11.61
CA SER A 118 5.97 -2.91 12.12
C SER A 118 6.43 -4.17 12.85
N ILE A 119 7.53 -4.79 12.40
CA ILE A 119 8.11 -5.99 13.04
C ILE A 119 8.72 -5.62 14.40
N ILE A 120 9.43 -4.48 14.48
CA ILE A 120 10.03 -4.00 15.73
C ILE A 120 8.94 -3.68 16.77
N ALA A 121 7.83 -3.06 16.36
CA ALA A 121 6.72 -2.73 17.24
C ALA A 121 6.05 -3.97 17.89
N HIS A 122 5.98 -5.10 17.18
CA HIS A 122 5.39 -6.34 17.69
C HIS A 122 6.41 -7.24 18.42
N GLY A 123 7.73 -7.03 18.23
CA GLY A 123 8.77 -7.74 18.98
C GLY A 123 9.02 -7.18 20.39
N MET A 124 8.51 -5.98 20.70
CA MET A 124 8.64 -5.33 22.01
C MET A 124 7.45 -5.58 22.96
N SER A 125 6.40 -6.29 22.52
CA SER A 125 5.27 -6.67 23.40
C SER A 125 5.49 -7.98 24.17
N ASP A 126 6.58 -8.69 23.88
CA ASP A 126 6.86 -10.03 24.43
C ASP A 126 8.03 -10.05 25.45
N THR A 127 8.44 -8.88 25.97
CA THR A 127 9.44 -8.74 27.06
C THR A 127 8.91 -7.85 28.16
#